data_AF-A0A9E3E021-F1
#
_entry.id   AF-A0A9E3E021-F1
#
_cell.length_a   1.000
_cell.length_b   1.000
_cell.length_c   1.000
_cell.angle_alpha   90.00
_cell.angle_beta   90.00
_cell.angle_gamma   90.00
#
_symmetry.space_group_name_H-M   'P 1'
#
loop_
_entity.id
_entity.type
_entity.pdbx_description
1 polymer ?
#
loop_
_entity_poly.entity_id
_entity_poly.type
_entity_poly.pdbx_seq_one_letter_code
_entity_poly.pdbx_strand_id
1 'polypeptide(L)'
;MYYRVKRLIPRRVQLAARRGLIAWRGNPDFPRWPHDDSVERLAGFYGACVLRALRCSEVSFRWFWPNGYRAAAILTHDIEGVSGMRNALRVAEIEERHGLRSSFNVVGDWYPIDWGVLRELSARGHEIGSHALHHDRSLFSSRAEFERQLPLLRSSVAQLGARGFRSPATHRVPEWFAELPVDYDLTMPLSDPYEAQPGGTCSAWPFFVGNVLEMPYTLPQDHTLFTLMGRRDPSLWVDQMRRVKRSFGLIQCLSHPDADYLADQRNESSYREFLDALRSHDDVWHALPRDVSRWWRARAAGESLPGLALVRGRLVTDHSSNLAVIRPPQR
;
A
#
# COMPACT_ATOMS: atom_id res chain seq x y z
N MET A 1 11.05 30.17 -7.78
CA MET A 1 10.11 30.86 -8.70
C MET A 1 8.93 29.99 -9.12
N TYR A 2 9.13 28.75 -9.58
CA TYR A 2 8.08 27.83 -10.06
C TYR A 2 6.90 27.61 -9.09
N TYR A 3 7.14 27.35 -7.80
CA TYR A 3 6.07 27.12 -6.81
C TYR A 3 5.23 28.35 -6.45
N ARG A 4 5.76 29.57 -6.62
CA ARG A 4 5.02 30.83 -6.40
C ARG A 4 4.05 31.12 -7.55
N VAL A 5 4.43 30.79 -8.78
CA VAL A 5 3.56 30.91 -9.97
C VAL A 5 2.50 29.80 -10.00
N LYS A 6 2.82 28.59 -9.50
CA LYS A 6 1.88 27.46 -9.42
C LYS A 6 0.63 27.78 -8.59
N ARG A 7 0.72 28.63 -7.56
CA ARG A 7 -0.45 29.06 -6.77
C ARG A 7 -1.39 30.03 -7.52
N LEU A 8 -0.93 30.64 -8.62
CA LEU A 8 -1.70 31.59 -9.43
C LEU A 8 -2.47 30.93 -10.58
N ILE A 9 -2.15 29.68 -10.91
CA ILE A 9 -2.84 28.93 -11.96
C ILE A 9 -4.05 28.24 -11.34
N PRO A 10 -5.29 28.46 -11.82
CA PRO A 10 -6.47 27.79 -11.28
C PRO A 10 -6.30 26.26 -11.27
N ARG A 11 -6.74 25.58 -10.21
CA ARG A 11 -6.59 24.13 -10.04
C ARG A 11 -7.14 23.34 -11.25
N ARG A 12 -8.24 23.81 -11.84
CA ARG A 12 -8.84 23.22 -13.06
C ARG A 12 -7.88 23.25 -14.26
N VAL A 13 -7.14 24.34 -14.44
CA VAL A 13 -6.15 24.49 -15.53
C VAL A 13 -4.94 23.59 -15.27
N GLN A 14 -4.46 23.51 -14.02
CA GLN A 14 -3.37 22.60 -13.65
C GLN A 14 -3.75 21.14 -13.91
N LEU A 15 -4.95 20.73 -13.52
CA LEU A 15 -5.45 19.38 -13.73
C LEU A 15 -5.65 19.07 -15.23
N ALA A 16 -6.21 20.00 -16.00
CA ALA A 16 -6.35 19.84 -17.45
C ALA A 16 -4.98 19.67 -18.14
N ALA A 17 -4.00 20.51 -17.79
CA ALA A 17 -2.64 20.40 -18.32
C ALA A 17 -1.98 19.06 -17.93
N ARG A 18 -2.12 18.62 -16.67
CA ARG A 18 -1.56 17.34 -16.20
C ARG A 18 -2.23 16.15 -16.90
N ARG A 19 -3.55 16.19 -17.11
CA ARG A 19 -4.30 15.18 -17.88
C ARG A 19 -3.83 15.12 -19.33
N GLY A 20 -3.66 16.27 -19.98
CA GLY A 20 -3.14 16.35 -21.34
C GLY A 20 -1.72 15.76 -21.45
N LEU A 21 -0.84 16.06 -20.49
CA LEU A 21 0.51 15.49 -20.46
C LEU A 21 0.50 13.97 -20.28
N ILE A 22 -0.35 13.45 -19.39
CA ILE A 22 -0.51 12.01 -19.15
C ILE A 22 -1.00 11.31 -20.44
N ALA A 23 -2.02 11.86 -21.09
CA ALA A 23 -2.55 11.31 -22.33
C ALA A 23 -1.51 11.31 -23.47
N TRP A 24 -0.67 12.36 -23.55
CA TRP A 24 0.38 12.46 -24.55
C TRP A 24 1.57 11.52 -24.28
N ARG A 25 2.02 11.42 -23.03
CA ARG A 25 3.15 10.54 -22.66
C ARG A 25 2.79 9.06 -22.70
N GLY A 26 1.52 8.71 -22.47
CA GLY A 26 1.09 7.33 -22.29
C GLY A 26 1.65 6.70 -21.02
N ASN A 27 1.51 5.38 -20.90
CA ASN A 27 2.08 4.62 -19.79
C ASN A 27 3.54 4.29 -20.09
N PRO A 28 4.42 4.28 -19.06
CA PRO A 28 5.81 3.87 -19.25
C PRO A 28 5.91 2.39 -19.63
N ASP A 29 6.98 2.04 -20.35
CA ASP A 29 7.33 0.65 -20.64
C ASP A 29 7.80 -0.11 -19.39
N PHE A 30 8.42 0.60 -18.43
CA PHE A 30 8.87 0.07 -17.16
C PHE A 30 8.96 1.14 -16.05
N PRO A 31 8.51 0.85 -14.82
CA PRO A 31 7.57 -0.21 -14.47
C PRO A 31 6.24 -0.04 -15.20
N ARG A 32 5.66 -1.12 -15.71
CA ARG A 32 4.35 -1.07 -16.40
C ARG A 32 3.25 -0.66 -15.43
N TRP A 33 2.33 0.18 -15.88
CA TRP A 33 1.19 0.63 -15.09
C TRP A 33 -0.13 0.02 -15.60
N PRO A 34 -1.06 -0.40 -14.73
CA PRO A 34 -1.00 -0.33 -13.26
C PRO A 34 -0.35 -1.56 -12.62
N HIS A 35 0.12 -2.51 -13.43
CA HIS A 35 0.72 -3.74 -12.94
C HIS A 35 2.01 -4.04 -13.68
N ASP A 36 3.07 -4.23 -12.92
CA ASP A 36 4.33 -4.78 -13.39
C ASP A 36 4.58 -6.13 -12.68
N ASP A 37 4.88 -7.15 -13.47
CA ASP A 37 5.10 -8.54 -13.07
C ASP A 37 6.58 -8.94 -13.16
N SER A 38 7.50 -7.97 -13.27
CA SER A 38 8.93 -8.26 -13.46
C SER A 38 9.56 -8.96 -12.25
N VAL A 39 9.20 -8.55 -11.02
CA VAL A 39 9.69 -9.24 -9.80
C VAL A 39 9.07 -10.64 -9.68
N GLU A 40 7.80 -10.81 -10.07
CA GLU A 40 7.17 -12.14 -10.11
C GLU A 40 7.89 -13.08 -11.08
N ARG A 41 8.16 -12.63 -12.32
CA ARG A 41 8.91 -13.41 -13.31
C ARG A 41 10.33 -13.70 -12.82
N LEU A 42 11.00 -12.74 -12.20
CA LEU A 42 12.34 -12.92 -11.65
C LEU A 42 12.34 -13.97 -10.53
N ALA A 43 11.34 -13.93 -9.63
CA ALA A 43 11.18 -14.92 -8.58
C ALA A 43 10.90 -16.32 -9.16
N GLY A 44 10.07 -16.42 -10.20
CA GLY A 44 9.82 -17.66 -10.93
C GLY A 44 11.09 -18.21 -11.60
N PHE A 45 11.90 -17.35 -12.22
CA PHE A 45 13.17 -17.73 -12.82
C PHE A 45 14.17 -18.21 -11.76
N TYR A 46 14.32 -17.46 -10.67
CA TYR A 46 15.17 -17.86 -9.55
C TYR A 46 14.71 -19.21 -8.97
N GLY A 47 13.41 -19.40 -8.84
CA GLY A 47 12.81 -20.67 -8.43
C GLY A 47 13.18 -21.83 -9.35
N ALA A 48 13.13 -21.64 -10.67
CA ALA A 48 13.55 -22.67 -11.64
C ALA A 48 15.04 -23.01 -11.50
N CYS A 49 15.89 -22.01 -11.27
CA CYS A 49 17.31 -22.22 -11.00
C CYS A 49 17.54 -23.03 -9.73
N VAL A 50 16.80 -22.76 -8.65
CA VAL A 50 16.86 -23.54 -7.40
C VAL A 50 16.47 -24.99 -7.64
N LEU A 51 15.34 -25.25 -8.31
CA LEU A 51 14.88 -26.62 -8.61
C LEU A 51 15.91 -27.40 -9.43
N ARG A 52 16.50 -26.77 -10.46
CA ARG A 52 17.57 -27.38 -11.28
C ARG A 52 18.83 -27.68 -10.46
N ALA A 53 19.26 -26.73 -9.63
CA ALA A 53 20.44 -26.91 -8.78
C ALA A 53 20.25 -28.05 -7.76
N LEU A 54 19.04 -28.18 -7.20
CA LEU A 54 18.67 -29.25 -6.27
C LEU A 54 18.35 -30.59 -6.96
N ARG A 55 18.28 -30.62 -8.30
CA ARG A 55 17.88 -31.78 -9.11
C ARG A 55 16.51 -32.35 -8.67
N CYS A 56 15.58 -31.49 -8.33
CA CYS A 56 14.21 -31.85 -7.98
C CYS A 56 13.20 -31.15 -8.89
N SER A 57 11.99 -31.71 -8.99
CA SER A 57 10.87 -31.10 -9.72
C SER A 57 10.00 -30.22 -8.83
N GLU A 58 10.20 -30.27 -7.52
CA GLU A 58 9.40 -29.57 -6.52
C GLU A 58 10.21 -29.27 -5.25
N VAL A 59 9.93 -28.12 -4.63
CA VAL A 59 10.38 -27.79 -3.26
C VAL A 59 9.25 -27.16 -2.46
N SER A 60 9.15 -27.52 -1.17
CA SER A 60 8.22 -26.89 -0.23
C SER A 60 8.79 -25.60 0.33
N PHE A 61 7.96 -24.57 0.49
CA PHE A 61 8.36 -23.28 1.08
C PHE A 61 7.28 -22.74 2.03
N ARG A 62 7.69 -21.83 2.93
CA ARG A 62 6.77 -21.14 3.85
C ARG A 62 5.77 -20.30 3.04
N TRP A 63 4.49 -20.63 3.12
CA TRP A 63 3.45 -19.92 2.38
C TRP A 63 3.36 -18.45 2.80
N PHE A 64 2.94 -17.57 1.89
CA PHE A 64 2.93 -16.12 2.11
C PHE A 64 1.98 -15.68 3.23
N TRP A 65 0.78 -16.23 3.25
CA TRP A 65 -0.32 -15.78 4.12
C TRP A 65 -0.70 -16.85 5.14
N PRO A 66 -1.26 -16.47 6.30
CA PRO A 66 -1.63 -17.44 7.32
C PRO A 66 -2.75 -18.34 6.82
N ASN A 67 -2.88 -19.53 7.41
CA ASN A 67 -4.00 -20.45 7.15
C ASN A 67 -4.20 -20.83 5.67
N GLY A 68 -3.21 -20.60 4.80
CA GLY A 68 -3.31 -20.90 3.37
C GLY A 68 -4.12 -19.90 2.55
N TYR A 69 -4.42 -18.70 3.07
CA TYR A 69 -5.04 -17.63 2.29
C TYR A 69 -4.26 -17.36 1.00
N ARG A 70 -4.95 -17.07 -0.11
CA ARG A 70 -4.29 -16.90 -1.41
C ARG A 70 -3.67 -15.53 -1.56
N ALA A 71 -4.26 -14.52 -0.96
CA ALA A 71 -3.74 -13.16 -0.91
C ALA A 71 -4.06 -12.56 0.47
N ALA A 72 -3.50 -11.38 0.76
CA ALA A 72 -3.98 -10.54 1.85
C ALA A 72 -4.52 -9.22 1.31
N ALA A 73 -5.33 -8.53 2.09
CA ALA A 73 -5.82 -7.21 1.77
C ALA A 73 -5.73 -6.27 2.99
N ILE A 74 -5.19 -5.07 2.76
CA ILE A 74 -5.17 -3.96 3.70
C ILE A 74 -5.78 -2.71 3.07
N LEU A 75 -6.54 -1.97 3.86
CA LEU A 75 -7.12 -0.68 3.49
C LEU A 75 -6.44 0.41 4.29
N THR A 76 -6.03 1.49 3.63
CA THR A 76 -5.28 2.57 4.25
C THR A 76 -5.72 3.93 3.74
N HIS A 77 -5.75 4.91 4.64
CA HIS A 77 -6.26 6.25 4.39
C HIS A 77 -5.24 7.29 4.83
N ASP A 78 -4.76 8.13 3.92
CA ASP A 78 -3.92 9.27 4.28
C ASP A 78 -4.80 10.48 4.53
N ILE A 79 -4.71 11.07 5.72
CA ILE A 79 -5.47 12.26 6.08
C ILE A 79 -4.60 13.48 5.73
N GLU A 80 -4.93 14.17 4.63
CA GLU A 80 -4.14 15.31 4.13
C GLU A 80 -4.54 16.64 4.80
N GLY A 81 -5.72 16.71 5.40
CA GLY A 81 -6.24 17.96 5.97
C GLY A 81 -7.38 17.81 6.98
N VAL A 82 -7.88 18.98 7.42
CA VAL A 82 -9.01 19.08 8.36
C VAL A 82 -10.27 18.39 7.81
N SER A 83 -10.47 18.41 6.50
CA SER A 83 -11.62 17.75 5.88
C SER A 83 -11.52 16.23 6.02
N GLY A 84 -10.35 15.65 5.74
CA GLY A 84 -10.10 14.23 5.93
C GLY A 84 -10.27 13.81 7.39
N MET A 85 -9.78 14.61 8.34
CA MET A 85 -9.96 14.34 9.77
C MET A 85 -11.44 14.27 10.16
N ARG A 86 -12.27 15.20 9.66
CA ARG A 86 -13.73 15.20 9.90
C ARG A 86 -14.43 14.01 9.26
N ASN A 87 -13.94 13.54 8.12
CA ASN A 87 -14.57 12.47 7.34
C ASN A 87 -14.05 11.07 7.69
N ALA A 88 -12.97 10.95 8.47
CA ALA A 88 -12.33 9.67 8.78
C ALA A 88 -13.32 8.66 9.40
N LEU A 89 -14.16 9.09 10.35
CA LEU A 89 -15.17 8.24 10.98
C LEU A 89 -16.26 7.77 10.00
N ARG A 90 -16.60 8.58 8.99
CA ARG A 90 -17.55 8.20 7.94
C ARG A 90 -16.96 7.10 7.06
N VAL A 91 -15.70 7.25 6.64
CA VAL A 91 -15.01 6.22 5.85
C VAL A 91 -14.89 4.92 6.63
N ALA A 92 -14.51 4.99 7.91
CA ALA A 92 -14.48 3.83 8.81
C ALA A 92 -15.85 3.12 8.86
N GLU A 93 -16.95 3.86 9.06
CA GLU A 93 -18.30 3.29 9.10
C GLU A 93 -18.70 2.58 7.79
N ILE A 94 -18.19 3.02 6.64
CA ILE A 94 -18.41 2.35 5.35
C ILE A 94 -17.71 0.99 5.35
N GLU A 95 -16.45 0.93 5.74
CA GLU A 95 -15.66 -0.31 5.79
C GLU A 95 -16.21 -1.29 6.84
N GLU A 96 -16.64 -0.79 7.99
CA GLU A 96 -17.20 -1.60 9.06
C GLU A 96 -18.49 -2.33 8.65
N ARG A 97 -19.34 -1.69 7.84
CA ARG A 97 -20.53 -2.33 7.25
C ARG A 97 -20.18 -3.54 6.37
N HIS A 98 -18.94 -3.60 5.88
CA HIS A 98 -18.40 -4.73 5.11
C HIS A 98 -17.61 -5.72 5.99
N GLY A 99 -17.55 -5.51 7.31
CA GLY A 99 -16.76 -6.30 8.25
C GLY A 99 -15.26 -6.03 8.15
N LEU A 100 -14.85 -4.88 7.64
CA LEU A 100 -13.44 -4.51 7.42
C LEU A 100 -12.97 -3.48 8.44
N ARG A 101 -11.65 -3.37 8.57
CA ARG A 101 -10.93 -2.33 9.31
C ARG A 101 -9.76 -1.85 8.45
N SER A 102 -9.26 -0.66 8.79
CA SER A 102 -8.26 0.06 8.00
C SER A 102 -7.30 0.85 8.88
N SER A 103 -6.21 1.33 8.27
CA SER A 103 -5.27 2.27 8.90
C SER A 103 -5.54 3.69 8.43
N PHE A 104 -5.54 4.66 9.35
CA PHE A 104 -5.62 6.09 9.08
C PHE A 104 -4.28 6.74 9.43
N ASN A 105 -3.57 7.25 8.42
CA ASN A 105 -2.25 7.85 8.57
C ASN A 105 -2.39 9.37 8.75
N VAL A 106 -1.86 9.88 9.86
CA VAL A 106 -2.05 11.26 10.32
C VAL A 106 -0.74 12.04 10.21
N VAL A 107 -0.81 13.28 9.71
CA VAL A 107 0.34 14.19 9.67
C VAL A 107 0.48 14.88 11.02
N GLY A 108 1.67 14.84 11.61
CA GLY A 108 1.90 15.26 13.00
C GLY A 108 1.66 16.75 13.29
N ASP A 109 2.07 17.65 12.39
CA ASP A 109 2.05 19.10 12.59
C ASP A 109 1.71 19.82 11.27
N TRP A 110 0.53 19.53 10.72
CA TRP A 110 0.05 20.14 9.46
C TRP A 110 -1.37 20.69 9.57
N TYR A 111 -2.23 20.05 10.36
CA TYR A 111 -3.56 20.49 10.71
C TYR A 111 -3.86 20.15 12.18
N PRO A 112 -4.82 20.83 12.82
CA PRO A 112 -5.25 20.45 14.17
C PRO A 112 -5.74 19.00 14.20
N ILE A 113 -5.02 18.15 14.94
CA ILE A 113 -5.40 16.75 15.14
C ILE A 113 -6.56 16.70 16.13
N ASP A 114 -7.68 16.13 15.71
CA ASP A 114 -8.77 15.78 16.61
C ASP A 114 -8.47 14.43 17.28
N TRP A 115 -7.90 14.50 18.48
CA TRP A 115 -7.59 13.31 19.29
C TRP A 115 -8.84 12.51 19.69
N GLY A 116 -10.03 13.12 19.70
CA GLY A 116 -11.29 12.42 19.90
C GLY A 116 -11.57 11.46 18.76
N VAL A 117 -11.41 11.92 17.52
CA VAL A 117 -11.54 11.08 16.31
C VAL A 117 -10.55 9.92 16.34
N LEU A 118 -9.28 10.17 16.66
CA LEU A 118 -8.26 9.10 16.70
C LEU A 118 -8.56 8.05 17.78
N ARG A 119 -9.02 8.48 18.96
CA ARG A 119 -9.46 7.55 20.02
C ARG A 119 -10.65 6.72 19.57
N GLU A 120 -11.64 7.33 18.92
CA GLU A 120 -12.82 6.63 18.42
C GLU A 120 -12.46 5.59 17.35
N LEU A 121 -11.63 5.95 16.37
CA LEU A 121 -11.10 5.01 15.37
C LEU A 121 -10.40 3.82 16.03
N SER A 122 -9.54 4.10 17.00
CA SER A 122 -8.79 3.07 17.73
C SER A 122 -9.70 2.16 18.55
N ALA A 123 -10.69 2.73 19.26
CA ALA A 123 -11.67 1.98 20.03
C ALA A 123 -12.54 1.06 19.17
N ARG A 124 -12.79 1.47 17.91
CA ARG A 124 -13.51 0.68 16.91
C ARG A 124 -12.63 -0.38 16.22
N GLY A 125 -11.35 -0.43 16.54
CA GLY A 125 -10.40 -1.44 16.07
C GLY A 125 -9.61 -1.04 14.83
N HIS A 126 -9.69 0.21 14.37
CA HIS A 126 -8.83 0.71 13.29
C HIS A 126 -7.38 0.93 13.78
N GLU A 127 -6.49 1.16 12.82
CA GLU A 127 -5.10 1.51 13.09
C GLU A 127 -4.85 2.99 12.85
N ILE A 128 -4.01 3.60 13.69
CA ILE A 128 -3.48 4.94 13.47
C ILE A 128 -2.03 4.80 13.03
N GLY A 129 -1.70 5.39 11.88
CA GLY A 129 -0.36 5.44 11.32
C GLY A 129 0.20 6.86 11.30
N SER A 130 1.51 6.97 11.06
CA SER A 130 2.19 8.25 10.87
C SER A 130 2.25 8.61 9.39
N HIS A 131 1.90 9.86 9.06
CA HIS A 131 2.05 10.44 7.73
C HIS A 131 3.08 11.58 7.74
N ALA A 132 4.22 11.33 8.40
CA ALA A 132 5.29 12.30 8.68
C ALA A 132 4.87 13.47 9.58
N LEU A 133 5.83 14.37 9.84
CA LEU A 133 5.59 15.58 10.65
C LEU A 133 4.87 16.66 9.84
N HIS A 134 5.30 16.86 8.60
CA HIS A 134 4.75 17.87 7.69
C HIS A 134 4.32 17.20 6.41
N HIS A 135 3.23 17.68 5.80
CA HIS A 135 2.72 17.16 4.53
C HIS A 135 3.49 17.75 3.33
N ASP A 136 4.81 17.58 3.35
CA ASP A 136 5.72 18.04 2.31
C ASP A 136 6.86 17.02 2.08
N ARG A 137 7.87 17.41 1.31
CA ARG A 137 8.99 16.53 0.93
C ARG A 137 10.23 16.70 1.82
N SER A 138 10.11 17.45 2.91
CA SER A 138 11.26 17.88 3.72
C SER A 138 12.01 16.67 4.30
N LEU A 139 11.29 15.66 4.82
CA LEU A 139 11.88 14.49 5.47
C LEU A 139 12.93 13.78 4.61
N PHE A 140 12.69 13.63 3.31
CA PHE A 140 13.65 13.01 2.37
C PHE A 140 14.24 14.02 1.37
N SER A 141 14.38 15.29 1.75
CA SER A 141 14.97 16.31 0.89
C SER A 141 16.51 16.25 0.87
N SER A 142 17.12 15.88 1.99
CA SER A 142 18.56 15.70 2.16
C SER A 142 18.84 14.83 3.38
N ARG A 143 20.06 14.29 3.47
CA ARG A 143 20.46 13.46 4.61
C ARG A 143 20.41 14.24 5.93
N ALA A 144 20.91 15.48 5.93
CA ALA A 144 20.89 16.35 7.10
C ALA A 144 19.47 16.64 7.59
N GLU A 145 18.52 16.86 6.68
CA GLU A 145 17.12 17.12 7.04
C GLU A 145 16.43 15.87 7.58
N PHE A 146 16.71 14.70 7.00
CA PHE A 146 16.23 13.41 7.52
C PHE A 146 16.70 13.19 8.96
N GLU A 147 18.00 13.36 9.23
CA GLU A 147 18.58 13.21 10.56
C GLU A 147 18.04 14.23 11.56
N ARG A 148 17.85 15.49 11.12
CA ARG A 148 17.27 16.55 11.94
C ARG A 148 15.83 16.24 12.36
N GLN A 149 15.03 15.67 11.45
CA GLN A 149 13.63 15.36 11.71
C GLN A 149 13.42 14.02 12.42
N LEU A 150 14.37 13.09 12.37
CA LEU A 150 14.19 11.74 12.89
C LEU A 150 13.80 11.66 14.38
N PRO A 151 14.40 12.46 15.30
CA PRO A 151 13.97 12.49 16.70
C PRO A 151 12.55 13.04 16.87
N LEU A 152 12.15 14.03 16.06
CA LEU A 152 10.82 14.62 16.08
C LEU A 152 9.78 13.63 15.56
N LEU A 153 10.11 12.93 14.47
CA LEU A 153 9.28 11.87 13.90
C LEU A 153 9.07 10.76 14.92
N ARG A 154 10.12 10.35 15.63
CA ARG A 154 10.02 9.35 16.71
C ARG A 154 9.05 9.79 17.81
N SER A 155 9.14 11.04 18.26
CA SER A 155 8.21 11.59 19.26
C SER A 155 6.77 11.62 18.75
N SER A 156 6.55 12.03 17.50
CA SER A 156 5.22 12.07 16.88
C SER A 156 4.63 10.67 16.70
N VAL A 157 5.42 9.70 16.22
CA VAL A 157 5.04 8.29 16.10
C VAL A 157 4.64 7.73 17.48
N ALA A 158 5.42 8.01 18.51
CA ALA A 158 5.11 7.58 19.88
C ALA A 158 3.82 8.23 20.40
N GLN A 159 3.60 9.52 20.15
CA GLN A 159 2.39 10.24 20.56
C GLN A 159 1.13 9.67 19.88
N LEU A 160 1.22 9.29 18.61
CA LEU A 160 0.13 8.66 17.86
C LEU A 160 -0.08 7.19 18.25
N GLY A 161 0.88 6.56 18.94
CA GLY A 161 0.90 5.10 19.11
C GLY A 161 1.06 4.34 17.79
N ALA A 162 1.60 5.01 16.76
CA ALA A 162 1.71 4.48 15.42
C ALA A 162 2.81 3.43 15.33
N ARG A 163 2.55 2.38 14.55
CA ARG A 163 3.57 1.38 14.16
C ARG A 163 3.96 1.48 12.69
N GLY A 164 3.16 2.17 11.90
CA GLY A 164 3.33 2.35 10.47
C GLY A 164 3.69 3.76 10.08
N PHE A 165 4.36 3.87 8.95
CA PHE A 165 4.65 5.12 8.27
C PHE A 165 4.12 5.12 6.84
N ARG A 166 3.78 6.30 6.33
CA ARG A 166 3.73 6.60 4.91
C ARG A 166 4.25 8.00 4.66
N SER A 167 5.13 8.17 3.69
CA SER A 167 5.67 9.47 3.33
C SER A 167 4.67 10.30 2.50
N PRO A 168 4.48 11.59 2.80
CA PRO A 168 3.69 12.51 1.98
C PRO A 168 4.15 12.56 0.52
N ALA A 169 3.17 12.60 -0.40
CA ALA A 169 3.38 12.55 -1.84
C ALA A 169 4.29 11.39 -2.30
N THR A 170 4.31 10.31 -1.51
CA THR A 170 5.14 9.11 -1.69
C THR A 170 6.64 9.39 -1.88
N HIS A 171 7.11 10.54 -1.40
CA HIS A 171 8.50 10.98 -1.57
C HIS A 171 9.44 10.11 -0.72
N ARG A 172 10.51 9.60 -1.31
CA ARG A 172 11.28 8.49 -0.73
C ARG A 172 12.76 8.54 -1.09
N VAL A 173 13.57 7.97 -0.20
CA VAL A 173 14.95 7.51 -0.44
C VAL A 173 15.03 6.12 0.21
N PRO A 174 14.82 5.03 -0.57
CA PRO A 174 14.62 3.69 -0.01
C PRO A 174 15.71 3.23 0.96
N GLU A 175 16.95 3.65 0.72
CA GLU A 175 18.11 3.30 1.56
C GLU A 175 17.97 3.81 3.00
N TRP A 176 17.16 4.85 3.24
CA TRP A 176 16.98 5.44 4.57
C TRP A 176 15.80 4.86 5.33
N PHE A 177 14.97 4.01 4.71
CA PHE A 177 13.76 3.48 5.34
C PHE A 177 14.07 2.63 6.57
N ALA A 178 15.20 1.91 6.57
CA ALA A 178 15.67 1.13 7.70
C ALA A 178 15.92 1.96 8.98
N GLU A 179 15.99 3.28 8.88
CA GLU A 179 16.24 4.18 9.99
C GLU A 179 14.95 4.79 10.56
N LEU A 180 13.82 4.61 9.87
CA LEU A 180 12.53 5.11 10.32
C LEU A 180 12.12 4.44 11.66
N PRO A 181 11.55 5.19 12.61
CA PRO A 181 11.22 4.67 13.94
C PRO A 181 9.87 3.92 13.95
N VAL A 182 9.68 2.97 13.02
CA VAL A 182 8.41 2.25 12.79
C VAL A 182 8.65 0.77 12.50
N ASP A 183 7.59 -0.05 12.59
CA ASP A 183 7.63 -1.47 12.28
C ASP A 183 7.48 -1.74 10.77
N TYR A 184 6.81 -0.85 10.04
CA TYR A 184 6.56 -0.99 8.61
C TYR A 184 6.38 0.36 7.91
N ASP A 185 6.62 0.39 6.60
CA ASP A 185 6.37 1.51 5.71
C ASP A 185 5.41 1.10 4.57
N LEU A 186 4.66 2.08 4.08
CA LEU A 186 3.63 1.95 3.06
C LEU A 186 3.83 2.93 1.89
N THR A 187 5.05 3.45 1.71
CA THR A 187 5.31 4.60 0.83
C THR A 187 5.42 4.21 -0.63
N MET A 188 5.99 3.05 -0.95
CA MET A 188 6.33 2.74 -2.33
C MET A 188 5.15 2.12 -3.10
N PRO A 189 4.87 2.57 -4.34
CA PRO A 189 3.95 1.85 -5.21
C PRO A 189 4.53 0.50 -5.65
N LEU A 190 3.65 -0.44 -6.02
CA LEU A 190 4.02 -1.51 -6.95
C LEU A 190 4.49 -0.90 -8.28
N SER A 191 3.68 0.00 -8.85
CA SER A 191 3.99 0.79 -10.04
C SER A 191 3.08 2.02 -10.10
N ASP A 192 3.64 3.22 -10.04
CA ASP A 192 2.90 4.48 -10.24
C ASP A 192 3.77 5.53 -10.97
N PRO A 193 3.45 5.90 -12.22
CA PRO A 193 4.17 6.93 -12.96
C PRO A 193 3.66 8.35 -12.66
N TYR A 194 2.58 8.50 -11.88
CA TYR A 194 1.90 9.78 -11.70
C TYR A 194 2.31 10.50 -10.41
N GLU A 195 2.94 9.79 -9.49
CA GLU A 195 3.43 10.35 -8.23
C GLU A 195 4.59 11.35 -8.38
N ALA A 196 4.92 12.05 -7.29
CA ALA A 196 6.03 13.00 -7.28
C ALA A 196 7.36 12.35 -7.68
N GLN A 197 7.55 11.10 -7.28
CA GLN A 197 8.62 10.22 -7.75
C GLN A 197 7.98 9.04 -8.52
N PRO A 198 8.09 9.02 -9.86
CA PRO A 198 7.57 7.91 -10.65
C PRO A 198 8.35 6.62 -10.39
N GLY A 199 7.72 5.48 -10.64
CA GLY A 199 8.34 4.16 -10.53
C GLY A 199 7.59 3.26 -9.55
N GLY A 200 8.28 2.31 -8.96
CA GLY A 200 7.70 1.39 -7.99
C GLY A 200 8.60 0.20 -7.73
N THR A 201 8.23 -0.60 -6.74
CA THR A 201 8.98 -1.78 -6.31
C THR A 201 8.86 -2.93 -7.30
N CYS A 202 7.85 -2.89 -8.20
CA CYS A 202 7.44 -3.99 -9.07
C CYS A 202 7.07 -5.28 -8.31
N SER A 203 6.98 -5.21 -6.96
CA SER A 203 6.66 -6.33 -6.10
C SER A 203 5.23 -6.20 -5.60
N ALA A 204 4.48 -7.30 -5.68
CA ALA A 204 3.19 -7.44 -5.00
C ALA A 204 3.33 -8.01 -3.58
N TRP A 205 4.55 -8.37 -3.15
CA TRP A 205 4.81 -8.95 -1.83
C TRP A 205 5.54 -7.97 -0.92
N PRO A 206 5.21 -7.94 0.39
CA PRO A 206 6.00 -7.22 1.38
C PRO A 206 7.45 -7.71 1.46
N PHE A 207 8.39 -6.80 1.73
CA PHE A 207 9.81 -7.13 1.86
C PHE A 207 10.49 -6.22 2.89
N PHE A 208 11.57 -6.72 3.50
CA PHE A 208 12.29 -5.95 4.52
C PHE A 208 13.31 -4.99 3.90
N VAL A 209 13.33 -3.77 4.40
CA VAL A 209 14.43 -2.81 4.25
C VAL A 209 15.04 -2.61 5.63
N GLY A 210 16.16 -3.30 5.88
CA GLY A 210 16.71 -3.43 7.23
C GLY A 210 15.69 -4.12 8.16
N ASN A 211 15.31 -3.45 9.24
CA ASN A 211 14.28 -3.93 10.16
C ASN A 211 12.87 -3.50 9.77
N VAL A 212 12.67 -2.53 8.86
CA VAL A 212 11.34 -2.02 8.47
C VAL A 212 10.75 -2.89 7.36
N LEU A 213 9.47 -3.26 7.49
CA LEU A 213 8.77 -3.99 6.45
C LEU A 213 8.12 -3.01 5.46
N GLU A 214 8.56 -2.99 4.21
CA GLU A 214 7.85 -2.29 3.14
C GLU A 214 6.64 -3.10 2.71
N MET A 215 5.47 -2.47 2.64
CA MET A 215 4.27 -2.98 2.00
C MET A 215 3.89 -2.05 0.84
N PRO A 216 4.15 -2.45 -0.41
CA PRO A 216 3.88 -1.58 -1.54
C PRO A 216 2.38 -1.41 -1.79
N TYR A 217 1.91 -0.18 -2.04
CA TYR A 217 0.51 -0.04 -2.48
C TYR A 217 0.36 -0.57 -3.90
N THR A 218 -0.57 -1.51 -4.06
CA THR A 218 -0.70 -2.27 -5.30
C THR A 218 -1.88 -1.84 -6.17
N LEU A 219 -2.79 -1.05 -5.59
CA LEU A 219 -3.88 -0.42 -6.34
C LEU A 219 -3.51 1.04 -6.60
N PRO A 220 -3.82 1.59 -7.79
CA PRO A 220 -3.67 3.02 -8.05
C PRO A 220 -4.39 3.83 -6.97
N GLN A 221 -3.84 4.97 -6.55
CA GLN A 221 -4.50 5.81 -5.56
C GLN A 221 -5.84 6.35 -6.08
N ASP A 222 -6.78 6.65 -5.18
CA ASP A 222 -8.06 7.30 -5.52
C ASP A 222 -7.86 8.65 -6.24
N HIS A 223 -6.84 9.43 -5.87
CA HIS A 223 -6.46 10.66 -6.59
C HIS A 223 -6.09 10.34 -8.05
N THR A 224 -5.25 9.33 -8.27
CA THR A 224 -4.87 8.90 -9.62
C THR A 224 -6.11 8.43 -10.40
N LEU A 225 -6.91 7.56 -9.81
CA LEU A 225 -8.06 6.94 -10.46
C LEU A 225 -9.16 7.96 -10.79
N PHE A 226 -9.65 8.69 -9.79
CA PHE A 226 -10.82 9.56 -9.93
C PHE A 226 -10.45 10.97 -10.34
N THR A 227 -9.36 11.54 -9.80
CA THR A 227 -8.97 12.92 -10.13
C THR A 227 -8.14 12.98 -11.40
N LEU A 228 -7.06 12.21 -11.54
CA LEU A 228 -6.19 12.32 -12.70
C LEU A 228 -6.84 11.66 -13.93
N MET A 229 -7.26 10.41 -13.83
CA MET A 229 -7.82 9.69 -14.96
C MET A 229 -9.31 9.96 -15.21
N GLY A 230 -10.02 10.52 -14.22
CA GLY A 230 -11.45 10.84 -14.37
C GLY A 230 -12.33 9.60 -14.44
N ARG A 231 -11.88 8.46 -13.92
CA ARG A 231 -12.68 7.23 -13.85
C ARG A 231 -13.87 7.44 -12.92
N ARG A 232 -14.91 6.64 -13.13
CA ARG A 232 -16.24 6.86 -12.55
C ARG A 232 -16.81 5.59 -11.91
N ASP A 233 -15.98 4.57 -11.82
CA ASP A 233 -16.30 3.19 -11.47
C ASP A 233 -15.02 2.51 -10.93
N PRO A 234 -15.14 1.41 -10.16
CA PRO A 234 -13.99 0.74 -9.54
C PRO A 234 -13.32 -0.30 -10.43
N SER A 235 -13.68 -0.44 -11.70
CA SER A 235 -13.22 -1.58 -12.53
C SER A 235 -11.70 -1.73 -12.55
N LEU A 236 -10.96 -0.61 -12.57
CA LEU A 236 -9.50 -0.65 -12.52
C LEU A 236 -8.99 -1.21 -11.18
N TRP A 237 -9.56 -0.80 -10.05
CA TRP A 237 -9.22 -1.37 -8.75
C TRP A 237 -9.54 -2.86 -8.68
N VAL A 238 -10.72 -3.27 -9.15
CA VAL A 238 -11.15 -4.68 -9.16
C VAL A 238 -10.23 -5.54 -10.04
N ASP A 239 -9.87 -5.05 -11.23
CA ASP A 239 -8.96 -5.76 -12.13
C ASP A 239 -7.54 -5.87 -11.57
N GLN A 240 -7.06 -4.82 -10.90
CA GLN A 240 -5.76 -4.84 -10.23
C GLN A 240 -5.75 -5.76 -9.01
N MET A 241 -6.79 -5.74 -8.19
CA MET A 241 -6.99 -6.70 -7.09
C MET A 241 -6.90 -8.14 -7.61
N ARG A 242 -7.58 -8.45 -8.72
CA ARG A 242 -7.52 -9.78 -9.35
C ARG A 242 -6.12 -10.15 -9.85
N ARG A 243 -5.35 -9.18 -10.39
CA ARG A 243 -3.96 -9.39 -10.82
C ARG A 243 -3.06 -9.73 -9.63
N VAL A 244 -3.08 -8.88 -8.61
CA VAL A 244 -2.30 -9.07 -7.37
C VAL A 244 -2.63 -10.40 -6.69
N LYS A 245 -3.92 -10.77 -6.66
CA LYS A 245 -4.37 -12.06 -6.12
C LYS A 245 -3.85 -13.27 -6.89
N ARG A 246 -3.70 -13.17 -8.22
CA ARG A 246 -3.11 -14.25 -9.04
C ARG A 246 -1.64 -14.48 -8.68
N SER A 247 -0.92 -13.43 -8.34
CA SER A 247 0.46 -13.47 -7.87
C SER A 247 0.59 -13.82 -6.38
N PHE A 248 -0.51 -14.15 -5.69
CA PHE A 248 -0.54 -14.37 -4.25
C PHE A 248 0.00 -13.18 -3.43
N GLY A 249 -0.19 -11.96 -3.93
CA GLY A 249 0.35 -10.74 -3.35
C GLY A 249 -0.53 -10.12 -2.26
N LEU A 250 -0.09 -8.95 -1.78
CA LEU A 250 -0.82 -8.07 -0.88
C LEU A 250 -1.63 -7.07 -1.70
N ILE A 251 -2.95 -7.10 -1.56
CA ILE A 251 -3.84 -6.07 -2.09
C ILE A 251 -3.81 -4.89 -1.11
N GLN A 252 -3.20 -3.79 -1.50
CA GLN A 252 -3.22 -2.57 -0.70
C GLN A 252 -3.91 -1.44 -1.44
N CYS A 253 -4.99 -0.94 -0.84
CA CYS A 253 -5.72 0.25 -1.29
C CYS A 253 -5.25 1.46 -0.48
N LEU A 254 -4.73 2.47 -1.18
CA LEU A 254 -4.47 3.80 -0.62
C LEU A 254 -5.54 4.77 -1.13
N SER A 255 -6.24 5.39 -0.18
CA SER A 255 -7.26 6.40 -0.44
C SER A 255 -7.17 7.55 0.55
N HIS A 256 -7.99 8.58 0.35
CA HIS A 256 -7.96 9.79 1.15
C HIS A 256 -9.40 10.16 1.57
N PRO A 257 -9.66 10.39 2.87
CA PRO A 257 -11.00 10.76 3.35
C PRO A 257 -11.34 12.23 3.08
N ASP A 258 -10.40 13.04 2.57
CA ASP A 258 -10.60 14.45 2.29
C ASP A 258 -11.72 14.71 1.26
N ALA A 259 -12.32 15.90 1.34
CA ALA A 259 -13.53 16.28 0.62
C ALA A 259 -13.43 16.12 -0.92
N ASP A 260 -12.23 16.31 -1.48
CA ASP A 260 -11.98 16.21 -2.92
C ASP A 260 -11.74 14.76 -3.39
N TYR A 261 -11.76 13.78 -2.49
CA TYR A 261 -11.47 12.37 -2.74
C TYR A 261 -12.62 11.46 -2.29
N LEU A 262 -12.45 10.55 -1.33
CA LEU A 262 -13.50 9.58 -0.97
C LEU A 262 -14.75 10.21 -0.36
N ALA A 263 -14.65 11.39 0.25
CA ALA A 263 -15.83 12.06 0.78
C ALA A 263 -16.72 12.69 -0.31
N ASP A 264 -16.25 12.75 -1.57
CA ASP A 264 -17.13 12.98 -2.72
C ASP A 264 -18.07 11.77 -2.92
N GLN A 265 -19.37 12.05 -3.02
CA GLN A 265 -20.42 11.03 -3.07
C GLN A 265 -20.21 9.98 -4.18
N ARG A 266 -19.64 10.40 -5.32
CA ARG A 266 -19.41 9.51 -6.46
C ARG A 266 -18.23 8.59 -6.20
N ASN A 267 -17.14 9.15 -5.69
CA ASN A 267 -15.95 8.36 -5.33
C ASN A 267 -16.29 7.38 -4.21
N GLU A 268 -17.08 7.80 -3.23
CA GLU A 268 -17.61 6.92 -2.18
C GLU A 268 -18.41 5.74 -2.76
N SER A 269 -19.29 5.99 -3.72
CA SER A 269 -20.06 4.93 -4.38
C SER A 269 -19.15 3.91 -5.08
N SER A 270 -18.16 4.40 -5.83
CA SER A 270 -17.17 3.52 -6.48
C SER A 270 -16.36 2.73 -5.44
N TYR A 271 -16.02 3.36 -4.31
CA TYR A 271 -15.31 2.69 -3.22
C TYR A 271 -16.16 1.60 -2.56
N ARG A 272 -17.45 1.83 -2.31
CA ARG A 272 -18.38 0.80 -1.81
C ARG A 272 -18.46 -0.40 -2.75
N GLU A 273 -18.63 -0.16 -4.06
CA GLU A 273 -18.62 -1.23 -5.07
C GLU A 273 -17.30 -2.01 -5.08
N PHE A 274 -16.16 -1.34 -4.85
CA PHE A 274 -14.87 -2.01 -4.67
C PHE A 274 -14.83 -2.87 -3.41
N LEU A 275 -15.36 -2.39 -2.28
CA LEU A 275 -15.44 -3.15 -1.03
C LEU A 275 -16.32 -4.39 -1.19
N ASP A 276 -17.45 -4.29 -1.89
CA ASP A 276 -18.31 -5.42 -2.24
C ASP A 276 -17.53 -6.48 -3.04
N ALA A 277 -16.80 -6.04 -4.09
CA ALA A 277 -15.97 -6.92 -4.89
C ALA A 277 -14.86 -7.58 -4.06
N LEU A 278 -14.22 -6.82 -3.16
CA LEU A 278 -13.18 -7.34 -2.26
C LEU A 278 -13.74 -8.39 -1.29
N ARG A 279 -14.92 -8.17 -0.71
CA ARG A 279 -15.58 -9.10 0.20
C ARG A 279 -16.14 -10.35 -0.47
N SER A 280 -16.32 -10.34 -1.79
CA SER A 280 -16.70 -11.52 -2.56
C SER A 280 -15.61 -12.61 -2.61
N HIS A 281 -14.41 -12.33 -2.09
CA HIS A 281 -13.28 -13.27 -2.04
C HIS A 281 -13.03 -13.78 -0.61
N ASP A 282 -13.53 -14.99 -0.32
CA ASP A 282 -13.33 -15.69 0.97
C ASP A 282 -11.90 -16.21 1.18
N ASP A 283 -11.10 -16.25 0.12
CA ASP A 283 -9.71 -16.72 0.08
C ASP A 283 -8.68 -15.58 0.22
N VAL A 284 -9.12 -14.39 0.64
CA VAL A 284 -8.27 -13.23 0.93
C VAL A 284 -8.25 -12.95 2.44
N TRP A 285 -7.05 -12.88 3.01
CA TRP A 285 -6.88 -12.50 4.41
C TRP A 285 -7.03 -10.99 4.57
N HIS A 286 -8.14 -10.54 5.16
CA HIS A 286 -8.31 -9.13 5.53
C HIS A 286 -7.63 -8.86 6.86
N ALA A 287 -6.78 -7.85 6.89
CA ALA A 287 -5.94 -7.54 8.03
C ALA A 287 -5.70 -6.03 8.14
N LEU A 288 -5.21 -5.57 9.29
CA LEU A 288 -4.58 -4.25 9.38
C LEU A 288 -3.11 -4.35 8.98
N PRO A 289 -2.48 -3.24 8.56
CA PRO A 289 -1.04 -3.22 8.30
C PRO A 289 -0.18 -3.76 9.46
N ARG A 290 -0.47 -3.42 10.73
CA ARG A 290 0.22 -4.02 11.89
C ARG A 290 0.13 -5.54 11.96
N ASP A 291 -1.01 -6.12 11.56
CA ASP A 291 -1.22 -7.58 11.61
C ASP A 291 -0.40 -8.25 10.51
N VAL A 292 -0.34 -7.65 9.32
CA VAL A 292 0.53 -8.10 8.23
C VAL A 292 1.99 -8.00 8.64
N SER A 293 2.42 -6.90 9.28
CA SER A 293 3.79 -6.74 9.78
C SER A 293 4.15 -7.82 10.79
N ARG A 294 3.28 -8.04 11.78
CA ARG A 294 3.47 -9.08 12.80
C ARG A 294 3.53 -10.48 12.16
N TRP A 295 2.63 -10.78 11.23
CA TRP A 295 2.60 -12.05 10.52
C TRP A 295 3.86 -12.27 9.69
N TRP A 296 4.28 -11.27 8.90
CA TRP A 296 5.43 -11.41 8.00
C TRP A 296 6.72 -11.71 8.75
N ARG A 297 6.89 -11.10 9.94
CA ARG A 297 8.00 -11.37 10.86
C ARG A 297 7.93 -12.78 11.44
N ALA A 298 6.79 -13.19 12.00
CA ALA A 298 6.61 -14.53 12.55
C ALA A 298 6.84 -15.61 11.47
N ARG A 299 6.26 -15.40 10.28
CA ARG A 299 6.48 -16.24 9.10
C ARG A 299 7.96 -16.35 8.74
N ALA A 300 8.71 -15.24 8.73
CA ALA A 300 10.13 -15.24 8.44
C ALA A 300 10.94 -16.05 9.47
N ALA A 301 10.55 -15.97 10.75
CA ALA A 301 11.09 -16.79 11.83
C ALA A 301 10.66 -18.28 11.77
N GLY A 302 9.66 -18.62 10.96
CA GLY A 302 9.10 -19.97 10.87
C GLY A 302 8.07 -20.29 11.96
N GLU A 303 7.46 -19.26 12.54
CA GLU A 303 6.53 -19.35 13.66
C GLU A 303 5.07 -19.18 13.20
N SER A 304 4.14 -19.79 13.95
CA SER A 304 2.71 -19.51 13.85
C SER A 304 2.31 -18.52 14.94
N LEU A 305 1.25 -17.75 14.71
CA LEU A 305 0.63 -16.89 15.72
C LEU A 305 -0.73 -17.46 16.14
N PRO A 306 -1.29 -17.08 17.30
CA PRO A 306 -2.64 -17.49 17.69
C PRO A 306 -3.66 -17.19 16.59
N GLY A 307 -4.34 -18.24 16.10
CA GLY A 307 -5.32 -18.15 15.00
C GLY A 307 -4.74 -17.97 13.59
N LEU A 308 -3.41 -17.88 13.44
CA LEU A 308 -2.72 -17.66 12.18
C LEU A 308 -1.61 -18.71 12.00
N ALA A 309 -1.96 -19.84 11.38
CA ALA A 309 -1.07 -20.98 11.20
C ALA A 309 -0.12 -20.78 10.01
N LEU A 310 1.15 -21.12 10.22
CA LEU A 310 2.15 -21.24 9.16
C LEU A 310 1.96 -22.54 8.39
N VAL A 311 1.60 -22.41 7.12
CA VAL A 311 1.45 -23.53 6.19
C VAL A 311 2.52 -23.48 5.10
N ARG A 312 2.63 -24.55 4.32
CA ARG A 312 3.62 -24.65 3.24
C ARG A 312 2.95 -24.71 1.88
N GLY A 313 3.43 -23.87 0.97
CA GLY A 313 3.16 -24.00 -0.46
C GLY A 313 4.27 -24.79 -1.14
N ARG A 314 4.13 -24.96 -2.45
CA ARG A 314 5.10 -25.66 -3.27
C ARG A 314 5.55 -24.79 -4.43
N LEU A 315 6.83 -24.85 -4.74
CA LEU A 315 7.39 -24.32 -5.97
C LEU A 315 7.69 -25.51 -6.87
N VAL A 316 7.14 -25.51 -8.09
CA VAL A 316 7.16 -26.65 -9.00
C VAL A 316 7.73 -26.23 -10.35
N THR A 317 8.49 -27.12 -10.98
CA THR A 317 8.96 -26.91 -12.36
C THR A 317 7.76 -26.83 -13.30
N ASP A 318 7.69 -25.79 -14.11
CA ASP A 318 6.79 -25.75 -15.26
C ASP A 318 7.55 -26.26 -16.48
N HIS A 319 7.04 -27.30 -17.14
CA HIS A 319 7.67 -27.85 -18.34
C HIS A 319 7.29 -27.08 -19.61
N SER A 320 6.29 -26.19 -19.52
CA SER A 320 5.84 -25.34 -20.63
C SER A 320 6.51 -23.96 -20.65
N SER A 321 7.18 -23.57 -19.56
CA SER A 321 7.92 -22.32 -19.46
C SER A 321 9.31 -22.55 -18.85
N ASN A 322 10.22 -21.58 -18.99
CA ASN A 322 11.52 -21.63 -18.30
C ASN A 322 11.45 -21.11 -16.85
N LEU A 323 10.24 -20.99 -16.28
CA LEU A 323 9.99 -20.46 -14.95
C LEU A 323 9.47 -21.57 -14.03
N ALA A 324 9.63 -21.39 -12.72
CA ALA A 324 8.94 -22.20 -11.73
C ALA A 324 7.59 -21.57 -11.39
N VAL A 325 6.61 -22.42 -11.07
CA VAL A 325 5.25 -22.01 -10.73
C VAL A 325 4.98 -22.27 -9.25
N ILE A 326 4.35 -21.29 -8.62
CA ILE A 326 3.91 -21.39 -7.23
C ILE A 326 2.57 -22.14 -7.17
N ARG A 327 2.51 -23.18 -6.35
CA ARG A 327 1.30 -23.91 -6.00
C ARG A 327 0.90 -23.63 -4.56
N PRO A 328 -0.36 -23.24 -4.31
CA PRO A 328 -0.82 -22.99 -2.95
C PRO A 328 -0.83 -24.29 -2.10
N PRO A 329 -0.86 -24.16 -0.77
CA PRO A 329 -1.10 -25.27 0.14
C PRO A 329 -2.37 -26.03 -0.24
N GLN A 330 -2.38 -27.34 -0.08
CA GLN A 330 -3.62 -28.12 -0.16
C GLN A 330 -4.46 -27.83 1.08
N ARG A 331 -5.75 -27.56 0.90
CA ARG A 331 -6.71 -27.34 2.00
C ARG A 331 -7.03 -28.64 2.69
#